data_AF-A0A8T4KVH0-F1
#
_entry.id   AF-A0A8T4KVH0-F1
#
_cell.length_a   1.000
_cell.length_b   1.000
_cell.length_c   1.000
_cell.angle_alpha   90.00
_cell.angle_beta   90.00
_cell.angle_gamma   90.00
#
_symmetry.space_group_name_H-M   'P 1'
#
loop_
_entity.id
_entity.type
_entity.pdbx_description
1 polymer ?
#
loop_
_entity_poly.entity_id
_entity_poly.type
_entity_poly.pdbx_seq_one_letter_code
_entity_poly.pdbx_strand_id
1 'polypeptide(L)'
;MAKKPKTFRSKTKRITLKKQISKIKTTDYDKRLKILEKHFYRYVSRDRIETLERNFDDMDVRMFSRVKDLNERMDTVEKQNNEKFCHVADAIEILHNKELRTQNETKKFSVHYKKGVDRIVEKVRDNFEFFKQTGAGLMDEDKKDTPNIPDEDPISPENYVPKLKDEEKPVQVNAEQESITMSKKDVMKKEYEDYKRKYKKEPTSGLLILERFLKKLDNDEIEVKKETTIDHIVFPIQEKPEEVKVTYAPLVELYEMVNSHGRVKFSDAAKKFNVSENMIHKWGRILEKHDLIKIQHNFIGGSELKR
;
A
#
# COMPACT_ATOMS: atom_id res chain seq x y z
N MET A 1 2.15 -64.52 33.29
CA MET A 1 1.26 -63.49 33.87
C MET A 1 2.11 -62.35 34.42
N ALA A 2 2.17 -61.20 33.73
CA ALA A 2 3.00 -60.06 34.13
C ALA A 2 2.23 -59.09 35.04
N LYS A 3 2.77 -58.82 36.24
CA LYS A 3 2.20 -57.86 37.20
C LYS A 3 2.56 -56.43 36.78
N LYS A 4 1.54 -55.60 36.51
CA LYS A 4 1.71 -54.16 36.20
C LYS A 4 2.24 -53.40 37.43
N PRO A 5 3.16 -52.42 37.25
CA PRO A 5 3.68 -51.61 38.35
C PRO A 5 2.66 -50.56 38.80
N LYS A 6 2.50 -50.41 40.11
CA LYS A 6 1.64 -49.40 40.76
C LYS A 6 2.28 -48.02 40.62
N THR A 7 1.61 -47.10 39.95
CA THR A 7 1.98 -45.68 39.87
C THR A 7 1.70 -45.00 41.21
N PHE A 8 2.75 -44.67 41.95
CA PHE A 8 2.65 -43.94 43.21
C PHE A 8 2.33 -42.45 42.95
N ARG A 9 1.20 -41.98 43.48
CA ARG A 9 0.72 -40.59 43.41
C ARG A 9 1.77 -39.61 43.95
N SER A 10 2.33 -38.76 43.08
CA SER A 10 3.30 -37.70 43.42
C SER A 10 2.69 -36.29 43.57
N LYS A 11 1.36 -36.17 43.67
CA LYS A 11 0.69 -34.84 43.67
C LYS A 11 0.91 -34.04 44.96
N THR A 12 1.10 -34.69 46.11
CA THR A 12 1.17 -33.99 47.41
C THR A 12 2.54 -33.34 47.68
N LYS A 13 3.65 -33.90 47.18
CA LYS A 13 4.99 -33.30 47.32
C LYS A 13 5.23 -32.06 46.45
N ARG A 14 4.49 -31.92 45.34
CA ARG A 14 4.68 -30.80 44.38
C ARG A 14 4.07 -29.47 44.86
N ILE A 15 3.07 -29.53 45.73
CA ILE A 15 2.37 -28.36 46.27
C ILE A 15 3.19 -27.71 47.40
N THR A 16 3.86 -28.50 48.23
CA THR A 16 4.71 -28.02 49.32
C THR A 16 5.98 -27.33 48.81
N LEU A 17 6.60 -27.83 47.74
CA LEU A 17 7.79 -27.19 47.14
C LEU A 17 7.49 -25.82 46.53
N LYS A 18 6.37 -25.65 45.81
CA LYS A 18 6.00 -24.35 45.21
C LYS A 18 5.73 -23.29 46.29
N LYS A 19 5.12 -23.68 47.42
CA LYS A 19 4.85 -22.78 48.56
C LYS A 19 6.11 -22.38 49.34
N GLN A 20 7.14 -23.23 49.35
CA GLN A 20 8.44 -22.92 49.94
C GLN A 20 9.29 -22.02 49.02
N ILE A 21 9.27 -22.26 47.70
CA ILE A 21 9.99 -21.43 46.71
C ILE A 21 9.41 -20.01 46.63
N SER A 22 8.09 -19.82 46.79
CA SER A 22 7.49 -18.48 46.78
C SER A 22 7.81 -17.64 48.04
N LYS A 23 8.15 -18.27 49.17
CA LYS A 23 8.58 -17.56 50.40
C LYS A 23 10.07 -17.20 50.40
N ILE A 24 10.89 -17.95 49.68
CA ILE A 24 12.36 -17.74 49.64
C ILE A 24 12.74 -16.61 48.66
N LYS A 25 11.92 -16.31 47.64
CA LYS A 25 12.31 -15.36 46.59
C LYS A 25 12.05 -13.88 46.88
N THR A 26 11.15 -13.52 47.79
CA THR A 26 10.86 -12.10 48.09
C THR A 26 11.64 -11.59 49.30
N THR A 27 11.86 -12.42 50.31
CA THR A 27 12.40 -11.96 51.60
C THR A 27 13.91 -11.72 51.61
N ASP A 28 14.69 -12.37 50.74
CA ASP A 28 16.14 -12.15 50.65
C ASP A 28 16.48 -10.96 49.74
N TYR A 29 15.68 -10.73 48.69
CA TYR A 29 15.86 -9.58 47.80
C TYR A 29 15.56 -8.26 48.51
N ASP A 30 14.43 -8.18 49.22
CA ASP A 30 14.04 -6.96 49.96
C ASP A 30 15.03 -6.62 51.08
N LYS A 31 15.63 -7.63 51.72
CA LYS A 31 16.69 -7.42 52.73
C LYS A 31 17.97 -6.89 52.10
N ARG A 32 18.39 -7.44 50.95
CA ARG A 32 19.56 -6.96 50.20
C ARG A 32 19.35 -5.53 49.68
N LEU A 33 18.14 -5.22 49.21
CA LEU A 33 17.76 -3.88 48.75
C LEU A 33 17.87 -2.86 49.88
N LYS A 34 17.34 -3.17 51.08
CA LYS A 34 17.47 -2.31 52.27
C LYS A 34 18.92 -2.08 52.73
N ILE A 35 19.78 -3.10 52.61
CA ILE A 35 21.20 -2.97 52.92
C ILE A 35 21.90 -2.05 51.90
N LEU A 36 21.60 -2.22 50.61
CA LEU A 36 22.10 -1.37 49.53
C LEU A 36 21.64 0.08 49.67
N GLU A 37 20.36 0.33 49.95
CA GLU A 37 19.83 1.66 50.25
C GLU A 37 20.59 2.29 51.43
N LYS A 38 20.75 1.55 52.53
CA LYS A 38 21.47 2.03 53.72
C LYS A 38 22.93 2.38 53.42
N HIS A 39 23.61 1.63 52.55
CA HIS A 39 24.98 1.95 52.13
C HIS A 39 25.02 3.13 51.17
N PHE A 40 24.07 3.25 50.24
CA PHE A 40 23.98 4.35 49.30
C PHE A 40 23.81 5.70 50.01
N TYR A 41 22.88 5.78 50.98
CA TYR A 41 22.68 6.98 51.81
C TYR A 41 23.85 7.29 52.75
N ARG A 42 24.80 6.37 52.95
CA ARG A 42 25.98 6.59 53.79
C ARG A 42 27.14 7.21 53.02
N TYR A 43 27.19 7.04 51.70
CA TYR A 43 28.28 7.51 50.84
C TYR A 43 27.91 8.70 49.96
N VAL A 44 26.61 8.94 49.72
CA VAL A 44 26.13 10.12 49.01
C VAL A 44 25.66 11.14 50.04
N SER A 45 26.30 12.31 50.09
CA SER A 45 25.84 13.40 50.94
C SER A 45 24.41 13.79 50.58
N ARG A 46 23.60 14.12 51.58
CA ARG A 46 22.21 14.55 51.39
C ARG A 46 22.10 15.66 50.35
N ASP A 47 23.03 16.61 50.37
CA ASP A 47 23.12 17.72 49.39
C ASP A 47 23.31 17.24 47.95
N ARG A 48 24.05 16.14 47.73
CA ARG A 48 24.23 15.54 46.39
C ARG A 48 22.95 14.84 45.92
N ILE A 49 22.21 14.21 46.83
CA ILE A 49 20.91 13.60 46.51
C ILE A 49 19.93 14.70 46.12
N GLU A 50 19.81 15.76 46.91
CA GLU A 50 18.92 16.89 46.61
C GLU A 50 19.28 17.60 45.29
N THR A 51 20.58 17.69 44.97
CA THR A 51 21.02 18.25 43.68
C THR A 51 20.67 17.34 42.50
N LEU A 52 20.78 16.02 42.67
CA LEU A 52 20.37 15.07 41.65
C LEU A 52 18.84 15.09 41.47
N GLU A 53 18.06 15.12 42.54
CA GLU A 53 16.60 15.22 42.50
C GLU A 53 16.15 16.47 41.74
N ARG A 54 16.70 17.66 42.04
CA ARG A 54 16.41 18.89 41.28
C ARG A 54 16.77 18.77 39.80
N ASN A 55 17.91 18.15 39.49
CA ASN A 55 18.33 17.95 38.09
C ASN A 55 17.42 16.96 37.34
N PHE A 56 16.88 15.95 38.03
CA PHE A 56 15.90 15.03 37.47
C PHE A 56 14.58 15.73 37.22
N ASP A 57 14.08 16.53 38.17
CA ASP A 57 12.87 17.32 38.00
C ASP A 57 12.99 18.31 36.82
N ASP A 58 14.13 19.00 36.70
CA ASP A 58 14.41 19.91 35.56
C ASP A 58 14.55 19.15 34.22
N MET A 59 15.04 17.91 34.25
CA MET A 59 15.10 17.06 33.06
C MET A 59 13.70 16.61 32.64
N ASP A 60 12.85 16.22 33.60
CA ASP A 60 11.48 15.82 33.36
C ASP A 60 10.67 16.99 32.78
N VAL A 61 10.76 18.19 33.36
CA VAL A 61 10.09 19.39 32.82
C VAL A 61 10.52 19.68 31.37
N ARG A 62 11.82 19.54 31.05
CA ARG A 62 12.32 19.72 29.67
C ARG A 62 11.83 18.63 28.73
N MET A 63 11.79 17.38 29.18
CA MET A 63 11.27 16.26 28.41
C MET A 63 9.77 16.42 28.13
N PHE A 64 8.98 16.77 29.15
CA PHE A 64 7.54 17.05 29.00
C PHE A 64 7.29 18.23 28.04
N SER A 65 8.07 19.31 28.15
CA SER A 65 7.95 20.46 27.24
C SER A 65 8.26 20.08 25.79
N ARG A 66 9.27 19.22 25.57
CA ARG A 66 9.63 18.72 24.23
C ARG A 66 8.57 17.79 23.66
N VAL A 67 7.98 16.91 24.48
CA VAL A 67 6.86 16.05 24.07
C VAL A 67 5.66 16.91 23.67
N LYS A 68 5.37 17.97 24.42
CA LYS A 68 4.29 18.91 24.11
C LYS A 68 4.51 19.63 22.77
N ASP A 69 5.70 20.20 22.53
CA ASP A 69 6.04 20.84 21.24
C ASP A 69 5.97 19.85 20.07
N LEU A 70 6.42 18.61 20.26
CA LEU A 70 6.28 17.56 19.23
C LEU A 70 4.81 17.23 18.93
N ASN A 71 3.97 17.18 19.95
CA ASN A 71 2.55 16.90 19.77
C ASN A 71 1.84 18.05 19.02
N GLU A 72 2.12 19.30 19.39
CA GLU A 72 1.59 20.48 18.69
C GLU A 72 2.04 20.51 17.22
N ARG A 73 3.31 20.14 16.94
CA ARG A 73 3.80 20.02 15.56
C ARG A 73 3.08 18.90 14.80
N MET A 74 2.84 17.74 15.43
CA MET A 74 2.09 16.66 14.80
C MET A 74 0.68 17.10 14.41
N ASP A 75 -0.01 17.82 15.30
CA ASP A 75 -1.36 18.35 15.04
C ASP A 75 -1.36 19.32 13.84
N THR A 76 -0.35 20.18 13.73
CA THR A 76 -0.22 21.08 12.56
C THR A 76 0.04 20.33 11.25
N VAL A 77 0.84 19.26 11.28
CA VAL A 77 1.11 18.43 10.09
C VAL A 77 -0.15 17.66 9.67
N GLU A 78 -0.91 17.12 10.63
CA GLU A 78 -2.17 16.45 10.36
C GLU A 78 -3.19 17.40 9.73
N LYS A 79 -3.29 18.64 10.24
CA LYS A 79 -4.15 19.67 9.65
C LYS A 79 -3.75 20.01 8.22
N GLN A 80 -2.46 20.23 7.96
CA GLN A 80 -1.96 20.51 6.60
C GLN A 80 -2.19 19.36 5.62
N ASN A 81 -2.06 18.11 6.10
CA ASN A 81 -2.34 16.95 5.27
C ASN A 81 -3.82 16.84 4.95
N ASN A 82 -4.71 17.05 5.93
CA ASN A 82 -6.15 17.05 5.71
C ASN A 82 -6.57 18.12 4.70
N GLU A 83 -6.02 19.33 4.77
CA GLU A 83 -6.26 20.39 3.77
C GLU A 83 -5.82 19.96 2.36
N LYS A 84 -4.65 19.32 2.23
CA LYS A 84 -4.19 18.77 0.93
C LYS A 84 -5.11 17.65 0.42
N PHE A 85 -5.61 16.78 1.29
CA PHE A 85 -6.54 15.72 0.91
C PHE A 85 -7.88 16.28 0.41
N CYS A 86 -8.39 17.35 1.02
CA CYS A 86 -9.59 18.03 0.52
C CYS A 86 -9.40 18.53 -0.91
N HIS A 87 -8.26 19.19 -1.21
CA HIS A 87 -7.98 19.65 -2.57
C HIS A 87 -7.84 18.51 -3.60
N VAL A 88 -7.31 17.35 -3.18
CA VAL A 88 -7.24 16.17 -4.06
C VAL A 88 -8.64 15.60 -4.30
N ALA A 89 -9.51 15.56 -3.29
CA ALA A 89 -10.89 15.12 -3.44
C ALA A 89 -11.67 16.03 -4.41
N ASP A 90 -11.54 17.35 -4.27
CA ASP A 90 -12.16 18.32 -5.19
C ASP A 90 -11.68 18.12 -6.64
N ALA A 91 -10.37 17.87 -6.82
CA ALA A 91 -9.79 17.62 -8.14
C ALA A 91 -10.32 16.32 -8.77
N ILE A 92 -10.48 15.26 -7.98
CA ILE A 92 -11.06 13.98 -8.43
C ILE A 92 -12.52 14.19 -8.84
N GLU A 93 -13.30 14.95 -8.08
CA GLU A 93 -14.70 15.25 -8.41
C GLU A 93 -14.82 16.04 -9.72
N ILE A 94 -13.96 17.05 -9.93
CA ILE A 94 -13.91 17.82 -11.18
C ILE A 94 -13.58 16.91 -12.37
N LEU A 95 -12.60 16.02 -12.23
CA LEU A 95 -12.22 15.07 -13.28
C LEU A 95 -13.34 14.08 -13.59
N HIS A 96 -13.99 13.53 -12.56
CA HIS A 96 -15.11 12.61 -12.73
C HIS A 96 -16.29 13.26 -13.45
N ASN A 97 -16.64 14.49 -13.06
CA ASN A 97 -17.69 15.27 -13.72
C ASN A 97 -17.34 15.60 -15.18
N LYS A 98 -16.06 15.84 -15.49
CA LYS A 98 -15.58 16.05 -16.85
C LYS A 98 -15.72 14.77 -17.69
N GLU A 99 -15.40 13.61 -17.12
CA GLU A 99 -15.56 12.31 -17.78
C GLU A 99 -17.04 11.97 -18.03
N LEU A 100 -17.93 12.25 -17.08
CA LEU A 100 -19.37 12.07 -17.28
C LEU A 100 -19.91 12.95 -18.42
N ARG A 101 -19.40 14.19 -18.55
CA ARG A 101 -19.77 15.07 -19.67
C ARG A 101 -19.31 14.50 -21.01
N THR A 102 -18.06 14.03 -21.12
CA THR A 102 -17.54 13.44 -22.37
C THR A 102 -18.28 12.16 -22.74
N GLN A 103 -18.63 11.30 -21.77
CA GLN A 103 -19.45 10.11 -22.01
C GLN A 103 -20.87 10.47 -22.48
N ASN A 104 -21.47 11.54 -21.97
CA ASN A 104 -22.78 11.99 -22.42
C ASN A 104 -22.74 12.59 -23.83
N GLU A 105 -21.65 13.29 -24.17
CA GLU A 105 -21.42 13.82 -25.52
C GLU A 105 -21.20 12.69 -26.54
N THR A 106 -20.41 11.66 -26.21
CA THR A 106 -20.21 10.50 -27.11
C THR A 106 -21.49 9.69 -27.29
N LYS A 107 -22.31 9.54 -26.25
CA LYS A 107 -23.65 8.94 -26.37
C LYS A 107 -24.56 9.76 -27.28
N LYS A 108 -24.56 11.10 -27.16
CA LYS A 108 -25.32 11.97 -28.08
C LYS A 108 -24.84 11.82 -29.53
N PHE A 109 -23.52 11.74 -29.74
CA PHE A 109 -22.93 11.54 -31.07
C PHE A 109 -23.34 10.19 -31.69
N SER A 110 -23.32 9.11 -30.89
CA SER A 110 -23.78 7.78 -31.30
C SER A 110 -25.24 7.76 -31.73
N VAL A 111 -26.13 8.45 -30.99
CA VAL A 111 -27.56 8.55 -31.33
C VAL A 111 -27.78 9.31 -32.65
N HIS A 112 -27.04 10.40 -32.88
CA HIS A 112 -27.14 11.16 -34.13
C HIS A 112 -26.56 10.40 -35.33
N TYR A 113 -25.45 9.68 -35.14
CA TYR A 113 -24.86 8.86 -36.18
C TYR A 113 -25.81 7.73 -36.61
N LYS A 114 -26.42 7.03 -35.64
CA LYS A 114 -27.40 5.98 -35.93
C LYS A 114 -28.61 6.51 -36.71
N LYS A 115 -29.18 7.65 -36.30
CA LYS A 115 -30.26 8.32 -37.05
C LYS A 115 -29.85 8.74 -38.46
N GLY A 116 -28.58 9.13 -38.66
CA GLY A 116 -28.04 9.45 -39.98
C GLY A 116 -27.94 8.21 -40.87
N VAL A 117 -27.42 7.11 -40.33
CA VAL A 117 -27.32 5.82 -41.03
C VAL A 117 -28.71 5.27 -41.35
N ASP A 118 -29.66 5.29 -40.41
CA ASP A 118 -31.02 4.81 -40.63
C ASP A 118 -31.71 5.58 -41.78
N ARG A 119 -31.52 6.90 -41.87
CA ARG A 119 -32.05 7.72 -42.97
C ARG A 119 -31.42 7.39 -44.33
N ILE A 120 -30.14 7.05 -44.36
CA ILE A 120 -29.45 6.65 -45.59
C ILE A 120 -30.00 5.29 -46.06
N VAL A 121 -30.13 4.34 -45.12
CA VAL A 121 -30.69 3.01 -45.41
C VAL A 121 -32.13 3.11 -45.92
N GLU A 122 -32.95 3.98 -45.34
CA GLU A 122 -34.32 4.23 -45.76
C GLU A 122 -34.37 4.80 -47.19
N LYS A 123 -33.56 5.82 -47.50
CA LYS A 123 -33.48 6.35 -48.88
C LYS A 123 -33.01 5.31 -49.91
N VAL A 124 -32.06 4.45 -49.55
CA VAL A 124 -31.59 3.39 -50.44
C VAL A 124 -32.70 2.38 -50.70
N ARG A 125 -33.47 2.02 -49.66
CA ARG A 125 -34.63 1.14 -49.78
C ARG A 125 -35.71 1.75 -50.66
N ASP A 126 -36.07 3.02 -50.44
CA ASP A 126 -37.08 3.73 -51.22
C ASP A 126 -36.68 3.82 -52.69
N ASN A 127 -35.40 4.11 -52.97
CA ASN A 127 -34.88 4.09 -54.34
C ASN A 127 -34.96 2.69 -54.96
N PHE A 128 -34.64 1.64 -54.20
CA PHE A 128 -34.71 0.27 -54.69
C PHE A 128 -36.15 -0.18 -54.99
N GLU A 129 -37.12 0.21 -54.17
CA GLU A 129 -38.54 -0.03 -54.43
C GLU A 129 -39.05 0.79 -55.62
N PHE A 130 -38.60 2.04 -55.74
CA PHE A 130 -38.87 2.87 -56.91
C PHE A 130 -38.37 2.19 -58.19
N PHE A 131 -37.13 1.67 -58.20
CA PHE A 131 -36.57 0.92 -59.33
C PHE A 131 -37.40 -0.32 -59.68
N LYS A 132 -37.88 -1.07 -58.68
CA LYS A 132 -38.81 -2.21 -58.92
C LYS A 132 -40.12 -1.77 -59.54
N GLN A 133 -40.68 -0.64 -59.12
CA GLN A 133 -41.98 -0.14 -59.59
C GLN A 133 -41.91 0.51 -60.97
N THR A 134 -40.83 1.25 -61.27
CA THR A 134 -40.69 1.92 -62.57
C THR A 134 -40.46 0.96 -63.73
N GLY A 135 -40.28 -0.34 -63.46
CA GLY A 135 -40.16 -1.33 -64.53
C GLY A 135 -39.09 -0.94 -65.54
N ALA A 136 -37.97 -0.40 -65.06
CA ALA A 136 -36.76 -0.29 -65.86
C ALA A 136 -36.32 -1.74 -66.09
N GLY A 137 -36.87 -2.31 -67.15
CA GLY A 137 -36.72 -3.69 -67.53
C GLY A 137 -35.25 -4.05 -67.52
N LEU A 138 -34.91 -5.07 -66.74
CA LEU A 138 -34.12 -6.14 -67.31
C LEU A 138 -34.87 -6.53 -68.58
N MET A 139 -34.47 -5.90 -69.69
CA MET A 139 -34.79 -6.37 -71.03
C MET A 139 -34.45 -7.86 -70.99
N ASP A 140 -35.45 -8.70 -71.28
CA ASP A 140 -35.22 -10.08 -71.66
C ASP A 140 -34.37 -10.02 -72.95
N GLU A 141 -33.05 -9.91 -72.79
CA GLU A 141 -32.15 -10.12 -73.91
C GLU A 141 -32.26 -11.58 -74.30
N ASP A 142 -32.74 -11.75 -75.53
CA ASP A 142 -32.86 -12.97 -76.28
C ASP A 142 -31.78 -14.01 -75.94
N LYS A 143 -32.26 -15.19 -75.56
CA LYS A 143 -31.49 -16.43 -75.62
C LYS A 143 -31.14 -16.74 -77.08
N LYS A 144 -30.06 -16.16 -77.60
CA LYS A 144 -29.35 -16.71 -78.76
C LYS A 144 -27.84 -16.63 -78.59
N ASP A 145 -27.24 -17.80 -78.69
CA ASP A 145 -25.84 -18.08 -78.95
C ASP A 145 -24.83 -17.67 -77.86
N THR A 146 -24.83 -18.45 -76.77
CA THR A 146 -23.64 -18.63 -75.95
C THR A 146 -22.52 -19.28 -76.80
N PRO A 147 -21.33 -18.66 -76.94
CA PRO A 147 -20.16 -19.36 -77.41
C PRO A 147 -19.75 -20.41 -76.36
N ASN A 148 -19.32 -21.58 -76.81
CA ASN A 148 -18.66 -22.59 -75.97
C ASN A 148 -17.51 -21.93 -75.20
N ILE A 149 -17.72 -21.70 -73.91
CA ILE A 149 -16.66 -21.40 -72.95
C ILE A 149 -16.12 -22.77 -72.51
N PRO A 150 -14.81 -23.03 -72.62
CA PRO A 150 -14.24 -24.28 -72.14
C PRO A 150 -14.42 -24.38 -70.63
N ASP A 151 -14.72 -25.59 -70.15
CA ASP A 151 -14.79 -25.94 -68.73
C ASP A 151 -13.46 -25.62 -68.05
N GLU A 152 -13.35 -24.43 -67.43
CA GLU A 152 -12.30 -24.14 -66.46
C GLU A 152 -12.81 -24.39 -65.04
N ASP A 153 -12.01 -25.12 -64.28
CA ASP A 153 -12.28 -25.57 -62.92
C ASP A 153 -12.77 -24.45 -61.98
N PRO A 154 -13.67 -24.74 -61.03
CA PRO A 154 -14.17 -23.75 -60.09
C PRO A 154 -13.03 -23.19 -59.24
N ILE A 155 -12.71 -21.92 -59.47
CA ILE A 155 -11.78 -21.16 -58.64
C ILE A 155 -12.39 -21.05 -57.23
N SER A 156 -11.68 -21.64 -56.26
CA SER A 156 -11.98 -21.57 -54.84
C SER A 156 -12.13 -20.10 -54.37
N PRO A 157 -13.17 -19.75 -53.59
CA PRO A 157 -13.44 -18.37 -53.16
C PRO A 157 -12.45 -17.81 -52.11
N GLU A 158 -11.36 -18.50 -51.79
CA GLU A 158 -10.42 -18.09 -50.72
C GLU A 158 -9.35 -17.07 -51.13
N ASN A 159 -9.26 -16.63 -52.40
CA ASN A 159 -8.15 -15.75 -52.84
C ASN A 159 -8.56 -14.44 -53.53
N TYR A 160 -9.79 -13.95 -53.34
CA TYR A 160 -10.18 -12.62 -53.85
C TYR A 160 -9.86 -11.51 -52.84
N VAL A 161 -8.60 -11.10 -52.78
CA VAL A 161 -8.20 -9.84 -52.14
C VAL A 161 -8.23 -8.74 -53.21
N PRO A 162 -9.08 -7.71 -53.10
CA PRO A 162 -9.04 -6.58 -54.03
C PRO A 162 -7.72 -5.82 -53.86
N LYS A 163 -6.92 -5.73 -54.92
CA LYS A 163 -5.81 -4.77 -55.00
C LYS A 163 -6.38 -3.37 -55.10
N LEU A 164 -6.53 -2.71 -53.96
CA LEU A 164 -6.63 -1.25 -53.87
C LEU A 164 -5.31 -0.65 -54.36
N LYS A 165 -5.38 0.10 -55.47
CA LYS A 165 -4.32 0.99 -55.93
C LYS A 165 -4.38 2.28 -55.12
N ASP A 166 -3.21 2.65 -54.61
CA ASP A 166 -2.73 4.02 -54.34
C ASP A 166 -3.64 4.95 -53.53
N GLU A 167 -3.69 4.76 -52.21
CA GLU A 167 -3.95 5.86 -51.27
C GLU A 167 -2.94 5.81 -50.11
N GLU A 168 -2.15 6.88 -50.04
CA GLU A 168 -1.40 7.45 -48.92
C GLU A 168 -0.85 6.49 -47.85
N LYS A 169 0.48 6.27 -47.91
CA LYS A 169 1.23 5.76 -46.76
C LYS A 169 0.99 6.67 -45.56
N PRO A 170 0.57 6.16 -44.39
CA PRO A 170 0.60 6.94 -43.18
C PRO A 170 2.05 7.31 -42.89
N VAL A 171 2.31 8.60 -42.74
CA VAL A 171 3.56 9.13 -42.19
C VAL A 171 3.74 8.48 -40.82
N GLN A 172 4.63 7.48 -40.75
CA GLN A 172 5.17 7.02 -39.48
C GLN A 172 6.02 8.16 -38.93
N VAL A 173 5.43 8.95 -38.06
CA VAL A 173 6.19 9.79 -37.13
C VAL A 173 6.86 8.82 -36.16
N ASN A 174 8.07 8.37 -36.52
CA ASN A 174 9.01 7.83 -35.54
C ASN A 174 9.38 8.99 -34.62
N ALA A 175 8.56 9.22 -33.60
CA ALA A 175 9.03 9.89 -32.40
C ALA A 175 9.98 8.89 -31.73
N GLU A 176 11.25 8.95 -32.09
CA GLU A 176 12.32 8.46 -31.23
C GLU A 176 12.18 9.21 -29.90
N GLN A 177 11.42 8.62 -28.98
CA GLN A 177 11.56 8.96 -27.57
C GLN A 177 12.92 8.43 -27.17
N GLU A 178 13.93 9.28 -27.33
CA GLU A 178 15.20 9.18 -26.61
C GLU A 178 14.85 9.15 -25.12
N SER A 179 14.66 7.94 -24.59
CA SER A 179 14.61 7.72 -23.16
C SER A 179 16.00 7.99 -22.62
N ILE A 180 16.27 9.25 -22.27
CA ILE A 180 17.47 9.64 -21.53
C ILE A 180 17.33 9.00 -20.15
N THR A 181 17.91 7.82 -19.99
CA THR A 181 18.05 7.14 -18.71
C THR A 181 19.11 7.89 -17.90
N MET A 182 18.70 8.99 -17.27
CA MET A 182 19.55 9.67 -16.31
C MET A 182 19.81 8.74 -15.11
N SER A 183 21.08 8.62 -14.71
CA SER A 183 21.40 7.86 -13.51
C SER A 183 20.74 8.52 -12.30
N LYS A 184 20.39 7.72 -11.28
CA LYS A 184 19.81 8.23 -10.03
C LYS A 184 20.70 9.31 -9.37
N LYS A 185 22.02 9.26 -9.60
CA LYS A 185 23.00 10.25 -9.15
C LYS A 185 22.79 11.60 -9.86
N ASP A 186 22.57 11.57 -11.18
CA ASP A 186 22.37 12.78 -11.98
C ASP A 186 21.02 13.46 -11.72
N VAL A 187 19.97 12.66 -11.47
CA VAL A 187 18.66 13.18 -11.04
C VAL A 187 18.79 13.93 -9.72
N MET A 188 19.44 13.33 -8.72
CA MET A 188 19.61 13.97 -7.41
C MET A 188 20.54 15.19 -7.46
N LYS A 189 21.58 15.16 -8.30
CA LYS A 189 22.47 16.32 -8.49
C LYS A 189 21.74 17.51 -9.12
N LYS A 190 20.84 17.24 -10.07
CA LYS A 190 19.99 18.25 -10.70
C LYS A 190 19.00 18.86 -9.71
N GLU A 191 18.32 18.03 -8.91
CA GLU A 191 17.39 18.50 -7.86
C GLU A 191 18.10 19.36 -6.81
N TYR A 192 19.33 19.00 -6.42
CA TYR A 192 20.14 19.78 -5.48
C TYR A 192 20.48 21.18 -6.03
N GLU A 193 20.90 21.28 -7.29
CA GLU A 193 21.21 22.57 -7.92
C GLU A 193 19.97 23.44 -8.12
N ASP A 194 18.82 22.84 -8.47
CA ASP A 194 17.55 23.55 -8.57
C ASP A 194 17.07 24.05 -7.19
N TYR A 195 17.22 23.25 -6.14
CA TYR A 195 16.93 23.65 -4.77
C TYR A 195 17.84 24.80 -4.32
N LYS A 196 19.15 24.70 -4.56
CA LYS A 196 20.13 25.74 -4.25
C LYS A 196 19.85 27.06 -4.98
N ARG A 197 19.42 27.00 -6.25
CA ARG A 197 18.98 28.18 -7.02
C ARG A 197 17.73 28.82 -6.43
N LYS A 198 16.78 28.02 -5.96
CA LYS A 198 15.50 28.50 -5.41
C LYS A 198 15.64 29.14 -4.02
N TYR A 199 16.55 28.65 -3.18
CA TYR A 199 16.67 29.06 -1.78
C TYR A 199 17.97 29.82 -1.46
N LYS A 200 18.39 30.72 -2.36
CA LYS A 200 19.67 31.47 -2.35
C LYS A 200 20.05 32.23 -1.06
N LYS A 201 19.20 32.32 -0.03
CA LYS A 201 19.45 33.24 1.09
C LYS A 201 19.69 32.60 2.47
N GLU A 202 19.28 31.36 2.74
CA GLU A 202 19.64 30.70 4.01
C GLU A 202 19.72 29.17 3.83
N PRO A 203 20.78 28.50 4.32
CA PRO A 203 20.85 27.04 4.26
C PRO A 203 19.84 26.45 5.25
N THR A 204 18.70 26.00 4.73
CA THR A 204 17.77 25.18 5.50
C THR A 204 18.47 23.88 5.92
N SER A 205 18.10 23.34 7.08
CA SER A 205 18.64 22.08 7.61
C SER A 205 18.56 20.91 6.60
N GLY A 206 17.58 20.94 5.68
CA GLY A 206 17.47 19.99 4.57
C GLY A 206 18.60 20.09 3.53
N LEU A 207 19.11 21.28 3.25
CA LEU A 207 20.20 21.51 2.28
C LEU A 207 21.52 20.92 2.80
N LEU A 208 21.79 21.06 4.10
CA LEU A 208 22.96 20.46 4.77
C LEU A 208 22.89 18.93 4.83
N ILE A 209 21.69 18.35 4.94
CA ILE A 209 21.49 16.90 4.92
C ILE A 209 21.75 16.35 3.52
N LEU A 210 21.22 17.00 2.47
CA LEU A 210 21.49 16.60 1.08
C LEU A 210 22.98 16.73 0.73
N GLU A 211 23.63 17.82 1.15
CA GLU A 211 25.06 18.05 0.90
C GLU A 211 25.94 16.99 1.58
N ARG A 212 25.61 16.57 2.81
CA ARG A 212 26.28 15.44 3.47
C ARG A 212 26.04 14.11 2.75
N PHE A 213 24.86 13.91 2.20
CA PHE A 213 24.52 12.67 1.49
C PHE A 213 25.26 12.56 0.16
N LEU A 214 25.35 13.67 -0.60
CA LEU A 214 26.12 13.75 -1.84
C LEU A 214 27.63 13.59 -1.60
N LYS A 215 28.17 14.19 -0.53
CA LYS A 215 29.60 13.98 -0.15
C LYS A 215 29.92 12.53 0.22
N LYS A 216 28.99 11.77 0.78
CA LYS A 216 29.18 10.34 1.04
C LYS A 216 29.20 9.53 -0.26
N LEU A 217 28.37 9.89 -1.23
CA LEU A 217 28.31 9.22 -2.55
C LEU A 217 29.56 9.46 -3.41
N ASP A 218 30.35 10.51 -3.16
CA ASP A 218 31.62 10.75 -3.86
C ASP A 218 32.82 10.09 -3.15
N ASN A 219 32.70 9.70 -1.88
CA ASN A 219 33.77 9.03 -1.14
C ASN A 219 33.72 7.49 -1.23
N ASP A 220 32.64 6.92 -1.76
CA ASP A 220 32.48 5.46 -1.95
C ASP A 220 32.93 5.01 -3.36
N GLU A 221 33.92 5.68 -3.97
CA GLU A 221 34.72 5.06 -5.04
C GLU A 221 35.57 3.94 -4.44
N ILE A 222 34.93 2.78 -4.26
CA ILE A 222 35.59 1.51 -4.00
C ILE A 222 36.47 1.22 -5.22
N GLU A 223 37.79 1.36 -5.05
CA GLU A 223 38.77 0.71 -5.92
C GLU A 223 38.41 -0.78 -6.01
N VAL A 224 37.82 -1.20 -7.12
CA VAL A 224 37.67 -2.61 -7.48
C VAL A 224 39.07 -3.13 -7.82
N LYS A 225 39.85 -3.46 -6.79
CA LYS A 225 40.99 -4.36 -6.94
C LYS A 225 40.46 -5.79 -6.96
N LYS A 226 40.74 -6.45 -8.08
CA LYS A 226 40.43 -7.85 -8.34
C LYS A 226 41.07 -8.76 -7.29
N GLU A 227 40.35 -9.85 -7.02
CA GLU A 227 40.82 -11.07 -6.34
C GLU A 227 41.08 -10.99 -4.83
N THR A 228 40.16 -11.53 -4.05
CA THR A 228 40.41 -12.77 -3.26
C THR A 228 39.11 -13.30 -2.67
N THR A 229 38.90 -14.60 -2.88
CA THR A 229 37.83 -15.45 -2.36
C THR A 229 37.88 -15.46 -0.83
N ILE A 230 36.81 -15.01 -0.16
CA ILE A 230 36.56 -15.29 1.27
C ILE A 230 35.06 -15.54 1.46
N ASP A 231 34.77 -16.61 2.18
CA ASP A 231 33.47 -17.26 2.34
C ASP A 231 32.30 -16.35 2.74
N HIS A 232 31.13 -16.71 2.20
CA HIS A 232 29.84 -16.09 2.42
C HIS A 232 29.47 -15.95 3.91
N ILE A 233 29.66 -14.75 4.47
CA ILE A 233 28.90 -14.29 5.62
C ILE A 233 27.59 -13.70 5.09
N VAL A 234 26.54 -14.52 5.14
CA VAL A 234 25.16 -14.13 4.85
C VAL A 234 24.69 -13.17 5.95
N PHE A 235 24.69 -11.87 5.64
CA PHE A 235 23.89 -10.91 6.43
C PHE A 235 22.41 -11.14 6.10
N PRO A 236 21.51 -11.27 7.11
CA PRO A 236 20.09 -11.35 6.84
C PRO A 236 19.65 -10.05 6.19
N ILE A 237 19.16 -10.18 4.95
CA ILE A 237 18.48 -9.14 4.19
C ILE A 237 17.40 -8.57 5.11
N GLN A 238 17.51 -7.28 5.46
CA GLN A 238 16.41 -6.58 6.10
C GLN A 238 15.25 -6.58 5.10
N GLU A 239 14.23 -7.37 5.41
CA GLU A 239 12.98 -7.40 4.69
C GLU A 239 12.44 -5.97 4.59
N LYS A 240 12.33 -5.52 3.35
CA LYS A 240 11.61 -4.32 2.92
C LYS A 240 10.26 -4.31 3.65
N PRO A 241 9.83 -3.21 4.29
CA PRO A 241 8.51 -3.18 4.93
C PRO A 241 7.46 -3.42 3.84
N GLU A 242 6.85 -4.61 3.85
CA GLU A 242 5.70 -4.89 3.01
C GLU A 242 4.64 -3.85 3.34
N GLU A 243 4.31 -3.01 2.35
CA GLU A 243 3.09 -2.22 2.37
C GLU A 243 1.93 -3.20 2.41
N VAL A 244 1.48 -3.51 3.62
CA VAL A 244 0.28 -4.32 3.82
C VAL A 244 -0.88 -3.53 3.26
N LYS A 245 -1.29 -3.84 2.03
CA LYS A 245 -2.61 -3.50 1.49
C LYS A 245 -3.63 -4.14 2.43
N VAL A 246 -4.06 -3.39 3.44
CA VAL A 246 -5.19 -3.78 4.28
C VAL A 246 -6.42 -3.70 3.37
N THR A 247 -6.80 -4.84 2.80
CA THR A 247 -8.12 -4.98 2.20
C THR A 247 -9.14 -4.70 3.31
N TYR A 248 -10.18 -3.93 3.01
CA TYR A 248 -11.19 -3.56 4.02
C TYR A 248 -11.96 -4.77 4.57
N ALA A 249 -12.01 -5.88 3.83
CA ALA A 249 -12.72 -7.11 4.19
C ALA A 249 -12.35 -7.66 5.59
N PRO A 250 -11.07 -7.90 5.94
CA PRO A 250 -10.69 -8.42 7.25
C PRO A 250 -11.07 -7.53 8.45
N LEU A 251 -11.14 -6.20 8.27
CA LEU A 251 -11.55 -5.28 9.34
C LEU A 251 -13.06 -5.39 9.63
N VAL A 252 -13.87 -5.51 8.58
CA VAL A 252 -15.32 -5.71 8.68
C VAL A 252 -15.61 -7.07 9.33
N GLU A 253 -14.95 -8.14 8.89
CA GLU A 253 -15.12 -9.47 9.47
C GLU A 253 -14.71 -9.55 10.95
N LEU A 254 -13.64 -8.83 11.33
CA LEU A 254 -13.23 -8.71 12.73
C LEU A 254 -14.32 -8.03 13.56
N TYR A 255 -14.87 -6.92 13.06
CA TYR A 255 -15.98 -6.23 13.73
C TYR A 255 -17.20 -7.13 13.86
N GLU A 256 -17.63 -7.82 12.81
CA GLU A 256 -18.77 -8.75 12.86
C GLU A 256 -18.56 -9.89 13.86
N MET A 257 -17.33 -10.40 13.95
CA MET A 257 -16.98 -11.43 14.92
C MET A 257 -17.09 -10.91 16.36
N VAL A 258 -16.61 -9.70 16.65
CA VAL A 258 -16.74 -9.09 17.98
C VAL A 258 -18.20 -8.75 18.28
N ASN A 259 -18.93 -8.27 17.28
CA ASN A 259 -20.35 -7.92 17.38
C ASN A 259 -21.24 -9.13 17.71
N SER A 260 -20.95 -10.28 17.12
CA SER A 260 -21.69 -11.54 17.33
C SER A 260 -21.36 -12.23 18.66
N HIS A 261 -20.09 -12.24 19.07
CA HIS A 261 -19.64 -12.97 20.27
C HIS A 261 -19.59 -12.09 21.52
N GLY A 262 -19.65 -10.77 21.37
CA GLY A 262 -19.56 -9.77 22.44
C GLY A 262 -18.15 -9.59 23.02
N ARG A 263 -17.39 -10.68 23.18
CA ARG A 263 -15.98 -10.67 23.61
C ARG A 263 -15.17 -11.68 22.80
N VAL A 264 -14.03 -11.25 22.27
CA VAL A 264 -13.13 -12.12 21.49
C VAL A 264 -11.69 -11.91 21.94
N LYS A 265 -10.98 -13.00 22.24
CA LYS A 265 -9.55 -12.92 22.56
C LYS A 265 -8.72 -12.67 21.32
N PHE A 266 -7.63 -11.94 21.47
CA PHE A 266 -6.71 -11.66 20.37
C PHE A 266 -6.14 -12.94 19.75
N SER A 267 -5.85 -13.94 20.57
CA SER A 267 -5.37 -15.25 20.12
C SER A 267 -6.36 -15.98 19.22
N ASP A 268 -7.66 -15.84 19.49
CA ASP A 268 -8.72 -16.55 18.75
C ASP A 268 -8.97 -15.86 17.41
N ALA A 269 -8.96 -14.52 17.41
CA ALA A 269 -8.99 -13.72 16.19
C ALA A 269 -7.77 -13.98 15.30
N ALA A 270 -6.56 -13.98 15.88
CA ALA A 270 -5.31 -14.22 15.16
C ALA A 270 -5.32 -15.57 14.44
N LYS A 271 -5.82 -16.63 15.11
CA LYS A 271 -6.00 -17.96 14.50
C LYS A 271 -7.01 -17.95 13.38
N LYS A 272 -8.16 -17.27 13.54
CA LYS A 272 -9.21 -17.23 12.52
C LYS A 272 -8.74 -16.54 11.24
N PHE A 273 -8.03 -15.43 11.36
CA PHE A 273 -7.55 -14.64 10.23
C PHE A 273 -6.18 -15.08 9.71
N ASN A 274 -5.54 -16.06 10.36
CA ASN A 274 -4.18 -16.51 10.06
C ASN A 274 -3.16 -15.35 10.03
N VAL A 275 -3.25 -14.46 11.02
CA VAL A 275 -2.36 -13.29 11.19
C VAL A 275 -1.78 -13.27 12.60
N SER A 276 -0.75 -12.45 12.83
CA SER A 276 -0.18 -12.25 14.17
C SER A 276 -1.15 -11.50 15.09
N GLU A 277 -1.08 -11.77 16.41
CA GLU A 277 -1.86 -11.02 17.42
C GLU A 277 -1.58 -9.51 17.38
N ASN A 278 -0.36 -9.12 16.99
CA ASN A 278 0.00 -7.71 16.83
C ASN A 278 -0.76 -7.04 15.67
N MET A 279 -1.08 -7.80 14.61
CA MET A 279 -1.90 -7.28 13.51
C MET A 279 -3.36 -7.12 13.95
N ILE A 280 -3.90 -8.08 14.69
CA ILE A 280 -5.22 -7.96 15.33
C ILE A 280 -5.26 -6.74 16.26
N HIS A 281 -4.18 -6.46 16.98
CA HIS A 281 -4.07 -5.27 17.81
C HIS A 281 -4.13 -3.97 17.01
N LYS A 282 -3.46 -3.90 15.86
CA LYS A 282 -3.55 -2.74 14.97
C LYS A 282 -4.98 -2.55 14.44
N TRP A 283 -5.64 -3.62 14.00
CA TRP A 283 -7.03 -3.56 13.54
C TRP A 283 -8.00 -3.18 14.67
N GLY A 284 -7.79 -3.74 15.86
CA GLY A 284 -8.58 -3.42 17.04
C GLY A 284 -8.49 -1.94 17.41
N ARG A 285 -7.29 -1.33 17.34
CA ARG A 285 -7.11 0.10 17.60
C ARG A 285 -7.80 0.98 16.57
N ILE A 286 -7.83 0.56 15.31
CA ILE A 286 -8.57 1.28 14.26
C ILE A 286 -10.07 1.26 14.60
N LEU A 287 -10.62 0.08 14.91
CA LEU A 287 -12.04 -0.05 15.27
C LEU A 287 -12.40 0.70 16.57
N GLU A 288 -11.50 0.72 17.55
CA GLU A 288 -11.66 1.48 18.80
C GLU A 288 -11.64 2.99 18.58
N LYS A 289 -10.79 3.50 17.66
CA LYS A 289 -10.78 4.93 17.29
C LYS A 289 -12.11 5.40 16.69
N HIS A 290 -12.90 4.48 16.12
CA HIS A 290 -14.22 4.75 15.56
C HIS A 290 -15.38 4.37 16.51
N ASP A 291 -15.10 4.12 17.80
CA ASP A 291 -16.08 3.74 18.81
C ASP A 291 -16.88 2.46 18.48
N LEU A 292 -16.34 1.58 17.61
CA LEU A 292 -17.02 0.36 17.20
C LEU A 292 -16.80 -0.80 18.18
N ILE A 293 -15.64 -0.81 18.84
CA ILE A 293 -15.24 -1.80 19.85
C ILE A 293 -14.37 -1.14 20.92
N LYS A 294 -14.10 -1.84 22.02
CA LYS A 294 -13.13 -1.46 23.06
C LYS A 294 -12.10 -2.56 23.26
N ILE A 295 -10.84 -2.18 23.43
CA ILE A 295 -9.77 -3.10 23.78
C ILE A 295 -9.67 -3.17 25.30
N GLN A 296 -9.85 -4.36 25.86
CA GLN A 296 -9.72 -4.61 27.29
C GLN A 296 -8.47 -5.46 27.57
N HIS A 297 -7.59 -4.96 28.43
CA HIS A 297 -6.40 -5.71 28.89
C HIS A 297 -6.68 -6.38 30.23
N ASN A 298 -6.75 -7.72 30.24
CA ASN A 298 -6.92 -8.48 31.47
C ASN A 298 -5.58 -9.04 31.95
N PHE A 299 -5.23 -8.76 33.21
CA PHE A 299 -3.99 -9.22 33.86
C PHE A 299 -3.76 -10.75 33.79
N ILE A 300 -4.84 -11.54 33.71
CA ILE A 300 -4.78 -13.02 33.81
C ILE A 300 -5.23 -13.71 32.50
N GLY A 301 -5.64 -12.97 31.47
CA GLY A 301 -6.27 -13.54 30.27
C GLY A 301 -5.72 -13.08 28.93
N GLY A 302 -4.76 -12.13 28.94
CA GLY A 302 -4.33 -11.44 27.73
C GLY A 302 -5.30 -10.32 27.34
N SER A 303 -5.09 -9.78 26.14
CA SER A 303 -5.93 -8.73 25.57
C SER A 303 -7.18 -9.33 24.92
N GLU A 304 -8.31 -8.66 25.07
CA GLU A 304 -9.59 -9.03 24.46
C GLU A 304 -10.26 -7.83 23.80
N LEU A 305 -10.98 -8.09 22.71
CA LEU A 305 -11.84 -7.13 22.01
C LEU A 305 -13.26 -7.29 22.55
N LYS A 306 -13.88 -6.18 22.89
CA LYS A 306 -15.23 -6.13 23.47
C LYS A 306 -16.10 -5.15 22.70
N ARG A 307 -17.39 -5.48 22.51
CA ARG A 307 -18.38 -4.51 22.02
C ARG A 307 -18.78 -3.52 23.12
#